data_AF-A0A972N112-F1
#
_entry.id   AF-A0A972N112-F1
#
_cell.length_a   1.000
_cell.length_b   1.000
_cell.length_c   1.000
_cell.angle_alpha   90.00
_cell.angle_beta   90.00
_cell.angle_gamma   90.00
#
_symmetry.space_group_name_H-M   'P 1'
#
loop_
_entity.id
_entity.type
_entity.pdbx_description
1 polymer ?
#
loop_
_entity_poly.entity_id
_entity_poly.type
_entity_poly.pdbx_seq_one_letter_code
_entity_poly.pdbx_strand_id
1 'polypeptide(L)'
;MKRSGFTMIELIFVIVILGILAAVAIPKLAATRDDAKISKGLSEVSTLVSELGAYYTAHGQFSANLSDMTNVKDANYTTAFTNGHGVITYYTPDNTGNSESCVTLDVNNSGGTLTVAAVNGATGNVCQGIQNSSTFTSDLQGTKHFGGGRVSF
;
A
#
# COMPACT_ATOMS: atom_id res chain seq x y z
N MET A 1 -9.87 21.69 -57.01
CA MET A 1 -9.86 20.67 -55.93
C MET A 1 -10.83 21.14 -54.85
N LYS A 2 -11.95 20.44 -54.63
CA LYS A 2 -12.99 20.86 -53.69
C LYS A 2 -12.65 20.28 -52.32
N ARG A 3 -12.10 21.09 -51.41
CA ARG A 3 -11.91 20.70 -50.01
C ARG A 3 -13.30 20.61 -49.38
N SER A 4 -13.74 19.40 -49.05
CA SER A 4 -14.89 19.20 -48.17
C SER A 4 -14.43 19.55 -46.76
N GLY A 5 -14.95 20.64 -46.21
CA GLY A 5 -14.74 21.03 -44.81
C GLY A 5 -15.77 20.34 -43.93
N PHE A 6 -15.33 19.89 -42.76
CA PHE A 6 -16.23 19.41 -41.70
C PHE A 6 -17.26 20.49 -41.36
N THR A 7 -18.53 20.10 -41.18
CA THR A 7 -19.57 21.07 -40.85
C THR A 7 -19.50 21.45 -39.38
N MET A 8 -19.84 22.70 -39.02
CA MET A 8 -19.85 23.12 -37.61
C MET A 8 -20.77 22.25 -36.74
N ILE A 9 -21.92 21.84 -37.28
CA ILE A 9 -22.90 21.03 -36.55
C ILE A 9 -22.35 19.64 -36.19
N GLU A 10 -21.52 19.07 -37.05
CA GLU A 10 -20.91 17.76 -36.88
C GLU A 10 -19.83 17.79 -35.80
N LEU A 11 -19.07 18.89 -35.73
CA LEU A 11 -18.11 19.11 -34.64
C LEU A 11 -18.81 19.35 -33.29
N ILE A 12 -19.95 20.04 -33.28
CA ILE A 12 -20.75 20.27 -32.07
C ILE A 12 -21.31 18.95 -31.52
N PHE A 13 -21.84 18.07 -32.39
CA PHE A 13 -22.37 16.79 -31.93
C PHE A 13 -21.28 15.88 -31.34
N VAL A 14 -20.07 15.91 -31.90
CA VAL A 14 -18.92 15.15 -31.38
C VAL A 14 -18.54 15.60 -29.96
N ILE A 15 -18.41 16.90 -29.71
CA ILE A 15 -18.05 17.38 -28.36
C ILE A 15 -19.15 17.13 -27.33
N VAL A 16 -20.43 17.13 -27.75
CA VAL A 16 -21.56 16.80 -26.87
C VAL A 16 -21.49 15.33 -26.46
N ILE A 17 -21.30 14.41 -27.41
CA ILE A 17 -21.15 12.99 -27.10
C ILE A 17 -19.92 12.74 -26.21
N LEU A 18 -18.77 13.32 -26.54
CA LEU A 18 -17.56 13.20 -25.72
C LEU A 18 -17.77 13.77 -24.31
N GLY A 19 -18.54 14.85 -24.16
CA GLY A 19 -18.90 15.42 -22.87
C GLY A 19 -19.74 14.47 -22.01
N ILE A 20 -20.75 13.82 -22.60
CA ILE A 20 -21.60 12.84 -21.88
C ILE A 20 -20.79 11.62 -21.46
N LEU A 21 -19.96 11.08 -22.36
CA LEU A 21 -19.11 9.93 -22.06
C LEU A 21 -18.08 10.26 -20.96
N ALA A 22 -17.46 11.44 -21.02
CA ALA A 22 -16.51 11.89 -20.01
C ALA A 22 -17.15 12.04 -18.63
N ALA A 23 -18.36 12.62 -18.55
CA ALA A 23 -19.06 12.84 -17.29
C ALA A 23 -19.32 11.53 -16.51
N VAL A 24 -19.61 10.43 -17.20
CA VAL A 24 -19.83 9.11 -16.58
C VAL A 24 -18.51 8.37 -16.33
N ALA A 25 -17.53 8.50 -17.23
CA ALA A 25 -16.28 7.76 -17.16
C ALA A 25 -15.32 8.27 -16.07
N ILE A 26 -15.19 9.59 -15.90
CA ILE A 26 -14.26 10.22 -14.95
C ILE A 26 -14.47 9.73 -13.50
N PRO A 27 -15.69 9.75 -12.91
CA PRO A 27 -15.87 9.33 -11.53
C PRO A 27 -15.55 7.84 -11.33
N LYS A 28 -15.91 6.98 -12.30
CA LYS A 28 -15.62 5.54 -12.24
C LYS A 28 -14.11 5.27 -12.30
N LEU A 29 -13.39 5.96 -13.19
CA LEU A 29 -11.94 5.83 -13.31
C LEU A 29 -11.22 6.26 -12.03
N ALA A 30 -11.68 7.32 -11.35
CA ALA A 30 -11.09 7.74 -10.08
C ALA A 30 -11.20 6.65 -9.01
N ALA A 31 -12.40 6.07 -8.82
CA ALA A 31 -12.61 4.99 -7.86
C ALA A 31 -11.76 3.74 -8.18
N THR A 32 -11.73 3.30 -9.45
CA THR A 32 -10.91 2.14 -9.85
C THR A 32 -9.42 2.36 -9.65
N ARG A 33 -8.93 3.60 -9.78
CA ARG A 33 -7.53 3.92 -9.48
C ARG A 33 -7.22 3.80 -7.99
N ASP A 34 -8.13 4.19 -7.12
CA ASP A 34 -7.93 4.07 -5.68
C ASP A 34 -8.01 2.61 -5.22
N ASP A 35 -8.94 1.82 -5.76
CA ASP A 35 -8.99 0.36 -5.53
C ASP A 35 -7.68 -0.33 -5.96
N ALA A 36 -7.14 0.07 -7.11
CA ALA A 36 -5.86 -0.45 -7.59
C ALA A 36 -4.69 -0.07 -6.67
N LYS A 37 -4.69 1.14 -6.09
CA LYS A 37 -3.68 1.54 -5.11
C LYS A 37 -3.83 0.77 -3.80
N ILE A 38 -5.05 0.55 -3.32
CA ILE A 38 -5.33 -0.22 -2.10
C ILE A 38 -4.80 -1.65 -2.27
N SER A 39 -5.16 -2.31 -3.38
CA SER A 39 -4.70 -3.68 -3.68
C SER A 39 -3.17 -3.75 -3.80
N LYS A 40 -2.55 -2.77 -4.46
CA LYS A 40 -1.09 -2.68 -4.56
C LYS A 40 -0.44 -2.50 -3.19
N GLY A 41 -0.92 -1.57 -2.37
CA GLY A 41 -0.34 -1.31 -1.05
C GLY A 41 -0.49 -2.49 -0.10
N LEU A 42 -1.63 -3.17 -0.14
CA LEU A 42 -1.84 -4.41 0.60
C LEU A 42 -0.85 -5.50 0.19
N SER A 43 -0.60 -5.66 -1.12
CA SER A 43 0.39 -6.61 -1.63
C SER A 43 1.82 -6.23 -1.24
N GLU A 44 2.16 -4.94 -1.24
CA GLU A 44 3.46 -4.42 -0.79
C GLU A 44 3.68 -4.71 0.71
N VAL A 45 2.70 -4.43 1.58
CA VAL A 45 2.77 -4.74 3.01
C VAL A 45 2.85 -6.25 3.25
N SER A 46 2.05 -7.06 2.56
CA SER A 46 2.08 -8.53 2.68
C SER A 46 3.43 -9.12 2.26
N THR A 47 4.02 -8.60 1.18
CA THR A 47 5.35 -8.99 0.71
C THR A 47 6.39 -8.66 1.78
N LEU A 48 6.34 -7.46 2.36
CA LEU A 48 7.25 -7.04 3.41
C LEU A 48 7.15 -7.95 4.66
N VAL A 49 5.94 -8.24 5.13
CA VAL A 49 5.73 -9.16 6.27
C VAL A 49 6.34 -10.53 5.99
N SER A 50 6.13 -11.04 4.77
CA SER A 50 6.63 -12.36 4.36
C SER A 50 8.16 -12.38 4.28
N GLU A 51 8.78 -11.35 3.71
CA GLU A 51 10.23 -11.27 3.61
C GLU A 51 10.89 -11.06 4.99
N LEU A 52 10.28 -10.30 5.90
CA LEU A 52 10.79 -10.14 7.27
C LEU A 52 10.78 -11.48 8.02
N GLY A 53 9.68 -12.24 7.88
CA GLY A 53 9.57 -13.58 8.45
C GLY A 53 10.57 -14.57 7.84
N ALA A 54 10.76 -14.52 6.52
CA ALA A 54 11.74 -15.36 5.83
C ALA A 54 13.18 -15.03 6.25
N TYR A 55 13.51 -13.74 6.36
CA TYR A 55 14.82 -13.28 6.80
C TYR A 55 15.11 -13.73 8.24
N TYR A 56 14.14 -13.57 9.16
CA TYR A 56 14.28 -14.07 10.53
C TYR A 56 14.50 -15.59 10.57
N THR A 57 13.78 -16.34 9.74
CA THR A 57 13.92 -17.80 9.65
C THR A 57 15.31 -18.22 9.16
N ALA A 58 15.92 -17.45 8.25
CA ALA A 58 17.24 -17.74 7.70
C ALA A 58 18.39 -17.30 8.63
N HIS A 59 18.25 -16.15 9.31
CA HIS A 59 19.34 -15.51 10.05
C HIS A 59 19.16 -15.50 11.57
N GLY A 60 18.00 -15.90 12.08
CA GLY A 60 17.65 -15.88 13.51
C GLY A 60 17.40 -14.47 14.07
N GLN A 61 17.35 -13.44 13.21
CA GLN A 61 17.15 -12.04 13.55
C GLN A 61 16.55 -11.31 12.34
N PHE A 62 15.76 -10.26 12.58
CA PHE A 62 15.30 -9.28 11.61
C PHE A 62 16.44 -8.36 11.18
N SER A 63 16.47 -8.01 9.89
CA SER A 63 17.43 -7.04 9.35
C SER A 63 17.14 -5.63 9.86
N ALA A 64 18.19 -4.84 10.05
CA ALA A 64 18.12 -3.40 10.31
C ALA A 64 17.95 -2.54 9.04
N ASN A 65 18.07 -3.14 7.84
CA ASN A 65 17.99 -2.42 6.57
C ASN A 65 17.03 -3.14 5.61
N LEU A 66 16.15 -2.36 4.98
CA LEU A 66 15.25 -2.86 3.94
C LEU A 66 16.00 -3.31 2.68
N SER A 67 17.23 -2.82 2.46
CA SER A 67 18.09 -3.22 1.33
C SER A 67 18.53 -4.68 1.37
N ASP A 68 18.45 -5.34 2.53
CA ASP A 68 18.72 -6.78 2.64
C ASP A 68 17.53 -7.64 2.15
N MET A 69 16.41 -6.98 1.82
CA MET A 69 15.18 -7.59 1.36
C MET A 69 15.10 -7.46 -0.17
N THR A 70 14.81 -8.56 -0.88
CA THR A 70 14.97 -8.60 -2.34
C THR A 70 13.78 -8.00 -3.08
N ASN A 71 12.58 -8.08 -2.50
CA ASN A 71 11.32 -7.75 -3.17
C ASN A 71 10.63 -6.51 -2.58
N VAL A 72 11.25 -5.83 -1.62
CA VAL A 72 10.73 -4.58 -1.04
C VAL A 72 11.44 -3.37 -1.65
N LYS A 73 10.65 -2.41 -2.13
CA LYS A 73 11.15 -1.13 -2.67
C LYS A 73 10.99 -0.03 -1.63
N ASP A 74 12.10 0.61 -1.26
CA ASP A 74 12.18 1.60 -0.17
C ASP A 74 11.34 2.88 -0.38
N ALA A 75 10.81 3.12 -1.59
CA ALA A 75 10.16 4.39 -1.95
C ALA A 75 8.93 4.77 -1.10
N ASN A 76 8.26 3.80 -0.47
CA ASN A 76 7.06 4.02 0.34
C ASN A 76 7.28 3.69 1.83
N TYR A 77 8.52 3.45 2.24
CA TYR A 77 8.84 3.02 3.60
C TYR A 77 9.78 4.01 4.27
N THR A 78 9.67 4.12 5.59
CA THR A 78 10.76 4.64 6.41
C THR A 78 11.08 3.61 7.47
N THR A 79 12.36 3.45 7.77
CA THR A 79 12.84 2.49 8.76
C THR A 79 13.57 3.22 9.88
N ALA A 80 13.24 2.91 11.12
CA ALA A 80 13.98 3.36 12.30
C ALA A 80 14.39 2.13 13.10
N PHE A 81 15.69 1.83 13.14
CA PHE A 81 16.24 0.71 13.91
C PHE A 81 17.13 1.21 15.04
N THR A 82 16.97 0.65 16.22
CA THR A 82 17.77 0.97 17.40
C THR A 82 17.85 -0.25 18.31
N ASN A 83 19.05 -0.66 18.71
CA ASN A 83 19.30 -1.70 19.71
C ASN A 83 18.52 -3.02 19.46
N GLY A 84 18.45 -3.49 18.21
CA GLY A 84 17.77 -4.75 17.86
C GLY A 84 16.24 -4.65 17.79
N HIS A 85 15.68 -3.46 17.97
CA HIS A 85 14.27 -3.13 17.70
C HIS A 85 14.20 -2.25 16.45
N GLY A 86 13.13 -2.39 15.66
CA GLY A 86 12.93 -1.61 14.46
C GLY A 86 11.48 -1.33 14.18
N VAL A 87 11.19 -0.14 13.68
CA VAL A 87 9.86 0.24 13.19
C VAL A 87 9.97 0.60 11.72
N ILE A 88 9.19 -0.08 10.90
CA ILE A 88 9.04 0.20 9.47
C ILE A 88 7.66 0.82 9.28
N THR A 89 7.60 2.04 8.75
CA THR A 89 6.33 2.73 8.49
C THR A 89 6.08 2.75 7.00
N TYR A 90 4.93 2.23 6.57
CA TYR A 90 4.43 2.32 5.21
C TYR A 90 3.59 3.59 5.03
N TYR A 91 3.87 4.34 3.96
CA TYR A 91 3.19 5.59 3.65
C TYR A 91 2.30 5.47 2.41
N THR A 92 1.20 6.18 2.45
CA THR A 92 0.28 6.36 1.32
C THR A 92 -0.05 7.84 1.17
N PRO A 93 -0.48 8.32 -0.01
CA PRO A 93 -0.99 9.68 -0.12
C PRO A 93 -2.30 9.87 0.66
N ASP A 94 -2.46 11.01 1.31
CA ASP A 94 -3.72 11.50 1.86
C ASP A 94 -4.67 11.99 0.75
N ASN A 95 -5.85 12.49 1.13
CA ASN A 95 -6.83 13.01 0.17
C ASN A 95 -6.38 14.29 -0.58
N THR A 96 -5.27 14.90 -0.15
CA THR A 96 -4.66 16.09 -0.74
C THR A 96 -3.39 15.78 -1.54
N GLY A 97 -2.93 14.52 -1.52
CA GLY A 97 -1.73 14.06 -2.21
C GLY A 97 -0.43 14.14 -1.39
N ASN A 98 -0.50 14.48 -0.10
CA ASN A 98 0.67 14.49 0.79
C ASN A 98 0.92 13.09 1.38
N SER A 99 2.16 12.78 1.76
CA SER A 99 2.49 11.49 2.38
C SER A 99 1.90 11.37 3.79
N GLU A 100 1.14 10.30 4.04
CA GLU A 100 0.50 9.95 5.31
C GLU A 100 0.97 8.56 5.77
N SER A 101 1.34 8.44 7.05
CA SER A 101 1.69 7.15 7.65
C SER A 101 0.47 6.26 7.75
N CYS A 102 0.56 5.05 7.21
CA CYS A 102 -0.60 4.16 7.10
C CYS A 102 -0.50 2.89 7.93
N VAL A 103 0.60 2.16 7.82
CA VAL A 103 0.80 0.89 8.53
C VAL A 103 2.19 0.90 9.15
N THR A 104 2.31 0.40 10.37
CA THR A 104 3.60 0.16 11.02
C THR A 104 3.87 -1.33 11.15
N LEU A 105 5.13 -1.70 10.94
CA LEU A 105 5.67 -3.03 11.22
C LEU A 105 6.76 -2.87 12.26
N ASP A 106 6.50 -3.37 13.45
CA ASP A 106 7.39 -3.32 14.60
C ASP A 106 8.11 -4.67 14.73
N VAL A 107 9.43 -4.68 14.52
CA VAL A 107 10.29 -5.86 14.65
C VAL A 107 11.09 -5.77 15.94
N ASN A 108 11.13 -6.87 16.69
CA ASN A 108 11.90 -6.99 17.92
C ASN A 108 12.74 -8.27 17.88
N ASN A 109 14.06 -8.12 17.79
CA ASN A 109 14.99 -9.25 17.76
C ASN A 109 15.09 -9.98 19.09
N SER A 110 15.06 -9.25 20.21
CA SER A 110 15.17 -9.82 21.55
C SER A 110 13.97 -10.71 21.89
N GLY A 111 12.79 -10.36 21.37
CA GLY A 111 11.55 -11.13 21.54
C GLY A 111 11.15 -11.98 20.35
N GLY A 112 11.87 -11.92 19.22
CA GLY A 112 11.50 -12.60 17.99
C GLY A 112 10.11 -12.21 17.45
N THR A 113 9.62 -11.00 17.73
CA THR A 113 8.26 -10.60 17.34
C THR A 113 8.25 -9.65 16.16
N LEU A 114 7.27 -9.82 15.27
CA LEU A 114 6.88 -8.86 14.25
C LEU A 114 5.43 -8.45 14.51
N THR A 115 5.17 -7.19 14.80
CA THR A 115 3.81 -6.67 15.02
C THR A 115 3.43 -5.75 13.88
N VAL A 116 2.33 -6.07 13.19
CA VAL A 116 1.76 -5.22 12.15
C VAL A 116 0.57 -4.48 12.72
N ALA A 117 0.56 -3.15 12.62
CA ALA A 117 -0.51 -2.32 13.16
C ALA A 117 -0.94 -1.22 12.19
N ALA A 118 -2.22 -0.88 12.24
CA ALA A 118 -2.74 0.32 11.60
C ALA A 118 -2.27 1.57 12.35
N VAL A 119 -1.86 2.61 11.63
CA VAL A 119 -1.64 3.93 12.20
C VAL A 119 -2.99 4.59 12.48
N ASN A 120 -3.20 5.04 13.71
CA ASN A 120 -4.41 5.75 14.08
C ASN A 120 -4.45 7.14 13.44
N GLY A 121 -5.65 7.57 13.02
CA GLY A 121 -5.87 8.93 12.50
C GLY A 121 -5.56 9.10 11.01
N ALA A 122 -5.41 8.01 10.26
CA ALA A 122 -5.32 8.06 8.80
C ALA A 122 -6.60 8.69 8.20
N THR A 123 -6.41 9.68 7.34
CA THR A 123 -7.48 10.41 6.66
C THR A 123 -7.60 10.01 5.21
N GLY A 124 -6.53 9.51 4.58
CA GLY A 124 -6.50 9.14 3.17
C GLY A 124 -7.40 7.95 2.86
N ASN A 125 -8.19 8.06 1.79
CA ASN A 125 -9.08 6.99 1.33
C ASN A 125 -8.33 5.67 1.02
N VAL A 126 -7.12 5.75 0.45
CA VAL A 126 -6.26 4.58 0.19
C VAL A 126 -5.82 3.92 1.50
N CYS A 127 -5.37 4.71 2.48
CA CYS A 127 -4.93 4.15 3.75
C CYS A 127 -6.08 3.48 4.49
N GLN A 128 -7.20 4.18 4.62
CA GLN A 128 -8.40 3.62 5.24
C GLN A 128 -8.89 2.36 4.50
N GLY A 129 -8.78 2.33 3.17
CA GLY A 129 -9.09 1.15 2.38
C GLY A 129 -8.17 -0.04 2.69
N ILE A 130 -6.87 0.20 2.88
CA ILE A 130 -5.91 -0.84 3.29
C ILE A 130 -6.22 -1.32 4.72
N GLN A 131 -6.34 -0.39 5.67
CA GLN A 131 -6.55 -0.69 7.09
C GLN A 131 -7.88 -1.42 7.36
N ASN A 132 -8.94 -1.10 6.60
CA ASN A 132 -10.24 -1.75 6.74
C ASN A 132 -10.40 -3.00 5.86
N SER A 133 -9.40 -3.34 5.05
CA SER A 133 -9.44 -4.56 4.24
C SER A 133 -9.48 -5.79 5.13
N SER A 134 -10.31 -6.78 4.79
CA SER A 134 -10.35 -8.06 5.50
C SER A 134 -8.96 -8.68 5.54
N THR A 135 -8.25 -8.71 4.41
CA THR A 135 -6.88 -9.25 4.32
C THR A 135 -5.93 -8.58 5.31
N PHE A 136 -6.06 -7.26 5.52
CA PHE A 136 -5.22 -6.58 6.49
C PHE A 136 -5.61 -6.97 7.91
N THR A 137 -6.89 -6.85 8.25
CA THR A 137 -7.39 -7.06 9.62
C THR A 137 -7.32 -8.52 10.09
N SER A 138 -7.48 -9.51 9.20
CA SER A 138 -7.43 -10.93 9.56
C SER A 138 -6.06 -11.58 9.39
N ASP A 139 -5.30 -11.23 8.34
CA ASP A 139 -4.12 -12.01 7.96
C ASP A 139 -2.80 -11.30 8.31
N LEU A 140 -2.79 -9.97 8.17
CA LEU A 140 -1.57 -9.18 8.37
C LEU A 140 -1.47 -8.59 9.78
N GLN A 141 -2.54 -7.95 10.25
CA GLN A 141 -2.56 -7.21 11.51
C GLN A 141 -2.37 -8.14 12.72
N GLY A 142 -1.60 -7.68 13.69
CA GLY A 142 -1.30 -8.39 14.93
C GLY A 142 0.17 -8.78 15.06
N THR A 143 0.48 -9.45 16.16
CA THR A 143 1.85 -9.87 16.50
C THR A 143 2.08 -11.31 16.06
N LYS A 144 3.10 -11.51 15.24
CA LYS A 144 3.63 -12.82 14.85
C LYS A 144 4.91 -13.07 15.65
N HIS A 145 5.04 -14.28 16.20
CA HIS A 145 6.20 -14.67 16.99
C HIS A 145 7.05 -15.68 16.21
N PHE A 146 8.34 -15.41 16.15
CA PHE A 146 9.35 -16.18 15.45
C PHE A 146 10.43 -16.59 16.45
N GLY A 147 10.73 -17.89 16.52
CA GLY A 147 11.73 -18.41 17.45
C GLY A 147 11.23 -18.56 18.89
N GLY A 148 10.83 -19.79 19.25
CA GLY A 148 10.44 -20.15 20.61
C GLY A 148 9.38 -21.26 20.64
N GLY A 149 9.82 -22.52 20.65
CA GLY A 149 9.12 -23.75 21.09
C GLY A 149 7.71 -24.13 20.60
N ARG A 150 6.85 -23.20 20.17
CA ARG A 150 5.45 -23.44 19.84
C ARG A 150 5.02 -22.43 18.77
N VAL A 151 5.18 -22.82 17.52
CA VAL A 151 4.49 -22.15 16.41
C VAL A 151 3.05 -22.68 16.44
N SER A 152 2.10 -21.87 16.93
CA SER A 152 0.67 -22.13 16.70
C SER A 152 0.24 -21.29 15.50
N PHE A 153 -0.19 -21.98 14.45
CA PHE A 153 -0.87 -21.40 13.30
C PHE A 153 -2.26 -20.89 13.69
#